data_AF-A0A7C5JPJ4-F1
#
_entry.id   AF-A0A7C5JPJ4-F1
#
_cell.length_a   1.000
_cell.length_b   1.000
_cell.length_c   1.000
_cell.angle_alpha   90.00
_cell.angle_beta   90.00
_cell.angle_gamma   90.00
#
_symmetry.space_group_name_H-M   'P 1'
#
loop_
_entity.id
_entity.type
_entity.pdbx_description
1 polymer ?
#
loop_
_entity_poly.entity_id
_entity_poly.type
_entity_poly.pdbx_seq_one_letter_code
_entity_poly.pdbx_strand_id
1 'polypeptide(L)'
;MDYLADLNEPQRQAVQHIDGPMLVLAGAGSGKTRVITRRVAYLLSQGVRPWEILAITFTNKAAGEMAKRIEHISAVNGITACTFHSLCARLLRRYGELAGLEPNYSIYDRDDQIRVMKQALEALHLSSKEQNPSQLLSAISRAKNELQTARVFESKAENHRDKMLSMIFNKYQAILTGNNAVDFDDLLLKMAILLRDRPDVQQELSRQYRYVLVDEYQDTNHAQYLLAHSIALEHGNLCVTGDPDQ
;
A
#
# COMPACT_ATOMS: atom_id res chain seq x y z
N MET A 1 -18.88 21.30 16.76
CA MET A 1 -17.76 21.09 17.71
C MET A 1 -16.54 21.77 17.11
N ASP A 2 -15.86 22.65 17.84
CA ASP A 2 -14.58 23.22 17.37
C ASP A 2 -13.50 22.12 17.46
N TYR A 3 -13.26 21.43 16.33
CA TYR A 3 -12.30 20.35 16.24
C TYR A 3 -10.84 20.86 16.21
N LEU A 4 -10.61 22.17 16.32
CA LEU A 4 -9.29 22.79 16.46
C LEU A 4 -8.98 23.25 17.89
N ALA A 5 -9.95 23.23 18.80
CA ALA A 5 -9.83 23.81 20.14
C ALA A 5 -8.76 23.13 21.01
N ASP A 6 -8.52 21.82 20.82
CA ASP A 6 -7.58 21.02 21.62
C ASP A 6 -6.20 20.84 20.95
N LEU A 7 -5.92 21.57 19.88
CA LEU A 7 -4.67 21.47 19.12
C LEU A 7 -3.68 22.56 19.53
N ASN A 8 -2.41 22.19 19.68
CA ASN A 8 -1.34 23.18 19.77
C ASN A 8 -1.10 23.86 18.41
N GLU A 9 -0.31 24.94 18.41
CA GLU A 9 -0.09 25.74 17.20
C GLU A 9 0.48 24.93 16.02
N PRO A 10 1.54 24.10 16.17
CA PRO A 10 2.01 23.24 15.08
C PRO A 10 0.96 22.27 14.55
N GLN A 11 0.18 21.63 15.43
CA GLN A 11 -0.90 20.72 15.02
C GLN A 11 -2.00 21.47 14.27
N ARG A 12 -2.36 22.68 14.71
CA ARG A 12 -3.35 23.53 14.04
C ARG A 12 -2.88 23.93 12.65
N GLN A 13 -1.61 24.34 12.49
CA GLN A 13 -1.02 24.63 11.19
C GLN A 13 -1.05 23.41 10.26
N ALA A 14 -0.67 22.23 10.75
CA ALA A 14 -0.73 20.99 9.96
C ALA A 14 -2.16 20.60 9.56
N VAL A 15 -3.15 20.85 10.42
CA VAL A 15 -4.56 20.59 10.12
C VAL A 15 -5.11 21.58 9.10
N GLN A 16 -4.68 22.85 9.17
CA GLN A 16 -5.18 23.94 8.34
C GLN A 16 -4.50 24.08 6.97
N HIS A 17 -3.33 23.46 6.78
CA HIS A 17 -2.71 23.36 5.47
C HIS A 17 -3.65 22.60 4.52
N ILE A 18 -4.14 23.15 3.41
CA ILE A 18 -5.12 22.43 2.56
C ILE A 18 -4.40 21.79 1.38
N ASP A 19 -3.85 22.63 0.51
CA ASP A 19 -3.28 22.22 -0.76
C ASP A 19 -1.74 22.14 -0.72
N GLY A 20 -1.19 21.27 -1.56
CA GLY A 20 0.23 21.02 -1.68
C GLY A 20 0.76 19.95 -0.71
N PRO A 21 1.97 19.44 -0.97
CA PRO A 21 2.55 18.35 -0.19
C PRO A 21 2.88 18.81 1.24
N MET A 22 2.70 17.90 2.20
CA MET A 22 3.00 18.16 3.60
C MET A 22 3.64 16.94 4.27
N LEU A 23 4.74 17.17 4.98
CA LEU A 23 5.40 16.19 5.84
C LEU A 23 5.29 16.66 7.29
N VAL A 24 4.71 15.84 8.15
CA VAL A 24 4.60 16.08 9.59
C VAL A 24 5.53 15.11 10.31
N LEU A 25 6.66 15.62 10.79
CA LEU A 25 7.61 14.87 11.62
C LEU A 25 7.20 14.99 13.08
N ALA A 26 6.84 13.88 13.71
CA ALA A 26 6.40 13.91 15.09
C ALA A 26 6.67 12.59 15.83
N GLY A 27 7.30 12.71 17.01
CA GLY A 27 7.65 11.59 17.87
C GLY A 27 6.44 10.83 18.43
N ALA A 28 6.68 9.70 19.08
CA ALA A 28 5.66 8.93 19.78
C ALA A 28 4.84 9.81 20.75
N GLY A 29 3.50 9.62 20.76
CA GLY A 29 2.60 10.35 21.66
C GLY A 29 2.30 11.81 21.27
N SER A 30 2.92 12.35 20.21
CA SER A 30 2.70 13.72 19.70
C SER A 30 1.33 13.98 19.07
N GLY A 31 0.54 12.93 18.86
CA GLY A 31 -0.80 13.02 18.25
C GLY A 31 -0.82 13.00 16.72
N LYS A 32 0.13 12.32 16.05
CA LYS A 32 0.12 12.10 14.57
C LYS A 32 -1.26 11.72 14.02
N THR A 33 -1.83 10.64 14.53
CA THR A 33 -3.16 10.18 14.11
C THR A 33 -4.26 11.21 14.43
N ARG A 34 -4.11 12.02 15.50
CA ARG A 34 -5.04 13.13 15.78
C ARG A 34 -4.92 14.21 14.70
N VAL A 35 -3.72 14.58 14.28
CA VAL A 35 -3.52 15.53 13.18
C VAL A 35 -4.20 15.02 11.90
N ILE A 36 -3.99 13.76 11.52
CA ILE A 36 -4.63 13.17 10.34
C ILE A 36 -6.17 13.23 10.43
N THR A 37 -6.77 12.76 11.53
CA THR A 37 -8.24 12.74 11.64
C THR A 37 -8.85 14.13 11.70
N ARG A 38 -8.19 15.08 12.38
CA ARG A 38 -8.61 16.49 12.43
C ARG A 38 -8.46 17.19 11.09
N ARG A 39 -7.39 16.90 10.35
CA ARG A 39 -7.19 17.38 8.97
C ARG A 39 -8.31 16.93 8.06
N VAL A 40 -8.71 15.66 8.12
CA VAL A 40 -9.85 15.17 7.33
C VAL A 40 -11.13 15.93 7.70
N ALA A 41 -11.43 16.09 8.99
CA ALA A 41 -12.60 16.86 9.42
C ALA A 41 -12.54 18.33 8.95
N TYR A 42 -11.36 18.95 8.95
CA TYR A 42 -11.16 20.29 8.42
C TYR A 42 -11.42 20.35 6.92
N LEU A 43 -10.84 19.46 6.10
CA LEU A 43 -11.08 19.39 4.66
C LEU A 43 -12.58 19.27 4.32
N LEU A 44 -13.29 18.40 5.04
CA LEU A 44 -14.74 18.25 4.88
C LEU A 44 -15.49 19.56 5.19
N SER A 45 -15.08 20.29 6.23
CA SER A 45 -15.67 21.60 6.56
C SER A 45 -15.41 22.67 5.49
N GLN A 46 -14.35 22.51 4.70
CA GLN A 46 -14.02 23.38 3.56
C GLN A 46 -14.76 22.96 2.28
N GLY A 47 -15.65 21.95 2.35
CA GLY A 47 -16.47 21.50 1.22
C GLY A 47 -15.84 20.41 0.37
N VAL A 48 -14.71 19.83 0.76
CA VAL A 48 -14.14 18.65 0.11
C VAL A 48 -15.08 17.47 0.27
N ARG A 49 -15.30 16.71 -0.80
CA ARG A 49 -16.23 15.56 -0.75
C ARG A 49 -15.57 14.37 -0.05
N PRO A 50 -16.32 13.54 0.68
CA PRO A 50 -15.73 12.42 1.44
C PRO A 50 -14.97 11.41 0.58
N TRP A 51 -15.48 11.12 -0.62
CA TRP A 51 -14.86 10.20 -1.58
C TRP A 51 -13.61 10.78 -2.25
N GLU A 52 -13.36 12.09 -2.10
CA GLU A 52 -12.14 12.77 -2.55
C GLU A 52 -10.95 12.60 -1.61
N ILE A 53 -11.17 11.95 -0.44
CA ILE A 53 -10.18 11.79 0.61
C ILE A 53 -9.81 10.31 0.77
N LEU A 54 -8.52 10.02 0.62
CA LEU A 54 -7.89 8.73 0.87
C LEU A 54 -6.99 8.83 2.11
N ALA A 55 -7.30 8.09 3.16
CA ALA A 55 -6.50 7.99 4.36
C ALA A 55 -5.92 6.56 4.51
N ILE A 56 -4.60 6.46 4.56
CA ILE A 56 -3.86 5.20 4.59
C ILE A 56 -3.12 5.06 5.92
N THR A 57 -3.13 3.85 6.47
CA THR A 57 -2.34 3.47 7.66
C THR A 57 -1.85 2.02 7.52
N PHE A 58 -1.08 1.52 8.49
CA PHE A 58 -0.39 0.24 8.38
C PHE A 58 -1.21 -0.97 8.82
N THR A 59 -2.17 -0.79 9.72
CA THR A 59 -2.97 -1.90 10.25
C THR A 59 -4.46 -1.71 9.99
N ASN A 60 -5.18 -2.81 9.77
CA ASN A 60 -6.64 -2.78 9.63
C ASN A 60 -7.32 -2.22 10.89
N LYS A 61 -6.75 -2.48 12.07
CA LYS A 61 -7.22 -1.91 13.34
C LYS A 61 -7.10 -0.39 13.33
N ALA A 62 -5.92 0.16 12.99
CA ALA A 62 -5.72 1.61 12.89
C ALA A 62 -6.63 2.24 11.85
N ALA A 63 -6.84 1.58 10.71
CA ALA A 63 -7.75 2.09 9.67
C ALA A 63 -9.19 2.19 10.17
N GLY A 64 -9.68 1.15 10.86
CA GLY A 64 -11.02 1.13 11.46
C GLY A 64 -11.18 2.14 12.59
N GLU A 65 -10.15 2.34 13.43
CA GLU A 65 -10.15 3.37 14.46
C GLU A 65 -10.14 4.78 13.85
N MET A 66 -9.34 5.01 12.81
CA MET A 66 -9.26 6.29 12.10
C MET A 66 -10.61 6.65 11.46
N ALA A 67 -11.25 5.69 10.77
CA ALA A 67 -12.59 5.86 10.20
C ALA A 67 -13.61 6.29 11.25
N LYS A 68 -13.72 5.53 12.35
CA LYS A 68 -14.65 5.84 13.46
C LYS A 68 -14.41 7.21 14.06
N ARG A 69 -13.15 7.61 14.24
CA ARG A 69 -12.79 8.94 14.76
C ARG A 69 -13.24 10.03 13.80
N ILE A 70 -13.02 9.87 12.50
CA ILE A 70 -13.43 10.87 11.52
C ILE A 70 -14.95 10.99 11.46
N GLU A 71 -15.67 9.87 11.41
CA GLU A 71 -17.14 9.83 11.43
C GLU A 71 -17.69 10.54 12.66
N HIS A 72 -17.12 10.26 13.84
CA HIS A 72 -17.53 10.91 15.09
C HIS A 72 -17.29 12.43 15.08
N ILE A 73 -16.18 12.91 14.50
CA ILE A 73 -15.83 14.34 14.50
C ILE A 73 -16.62 15.12 13.46
N SER A 74 -16.81 14.54 12.27
CA SER A 74 -17.39 15.23 11.11
C SER A 74 -18.87 14.95 10.91
N ALA A 75 -19.43 13.90 11.51
CA ALA A 75 -20.75 13.34 11.23
C ALA A 75 -20.95 12.96 9.74
N VAL A 76 -19.86 12.65 9.04
CA VAL A 76 -19.83 12.35 7.61
C VAL A 76 -19.24 10.96 7.39
N ASN A 77 -19.90 10.19 6.51
CA ASN A 77 -19.49 8.85 6.10
C ASN A 77 -18.91 8.85 4.67
N GLY A 78 -18.34 7.73 4.26
CA GLY A 78 -17.91 7.51 2.86
C GLY A 78 -16.46 7.89 2.56
N ILE A 79 -15.66 8.17 3.59
CA ILE A 79 -14.22 8.37 3.44
C ILE A 79 -13.53 7.02 3.27
N THR A 80 -12.52 6.99 2.40
CA THR A 80 -11.70 5.80 2.23
C THR A 80 -10.58 5.79 3.26
N ALA A 81 -10.79 5.14 4.41
CA ALA A 81 -9.75 4.85 5.40
C ALA A 81 -9.36 3.37 5.36
N CYS A 82 -8.12 3.04 5.00
CA CYS A 82 -7.69 1.65 4.78
C CYS A 82 -6.17 1.46 4.90
N THR A 83 -5.69 0.24 4.68
CA THR A 83 -4.25 -0.03 4.48
C THR A 83 -3.91 -0.02 2.99
N PHE A 84 -2.61 0.08 2.65
CA PHE A 84 -2.16 -0.06 1.26
C PHE A 84 -2.65 -1.38 0.63
N HIS A 85 -2.55 -2.49 1.35
CA HIS A 85 -3.00 -3.80 0.88
C HIS A 85 -4.52 -3.84 0.66
N SER A 86 -5.31 -3.31 1.60
CA SER A 86 -6.77 -3.26 1.48
C SER A 86 -7.21 -2.35 0.33
N LEU A 87 -6.50 -1.24 0.10
CA LEU A 87 -6.70 -0.38 -1.07
C LEU A 87 -6.41 -1.14 -2.37
N CYS A 88 -5.22 -1.73 -2.50
CA CYS A 88 -4.80 -2.44 -3.71
C CYS A 88 -5.70 -3.64 -3.98
N ALA A 89 -6.10 -4.41 -2.97
CA ALA A 89 -7.06 -5.49 -3.13
C ALA A 89 -8.38 -4.98 -3.70
N ARG A 90 -8.97 -3.91 -3.13
CA ARG A 90 -10.22 -3.34 -3.66
C ARG A 90 -10.07 -2.81 -5.08
N LEU A 91 -8.97 -2.14 -5.40
CA LEU A 91 -8.71 -1.62 -6.73
C LEU A 91 -8.47 -2.73 -7.77
N LEU A 92 -7.73 -3.78 -7.41
CA LEU A 92 -7.49 -4.93 -8.28
C LEU A 92 -8.74 -5.79 -8.48
N ARG A 93 -9.74 -5.75 -7.60
CA ARG A 93 -11.07 -6.30 -7.92
C ARG A 93 -11.76 -5.54 -9.06
N ARG A 94 -11.48 -4.24 -9.20
CA ARG A 94 -12.06 -3.38 -10.25
C ARG A 94 -11.26 -3.40 -11.55
N TYR A 95 -9.92 -3.36 -11.44
CA TYR A 95 -9.01 -3.25 -12.58
C TYR A 95 -8.19 -4.53 -12.84
N GLY A 96 -8.58 -5.65 -12.23
CA GLY A 96 -7.83 -6.90 -12.23
C GLY A 96 -7.44 -7.37 -13.63
N GLU A 97 -8.38 -7.30 -14.58
CA GLU A 97 -8.13 -7.73 -15.96
C GLU A 97 -6.97 -6.96 -16.60
N LEU A 98 -6.87 -5.65 -16.32
CA LEU A 98 -5.78 -4.80 -16.80
C LEU A 98 -4.43 -5.14 -16.14
N ALA A 99 -4.45 -5.76 -14.96
CA ALA A 99 -3.28 -6.24 -14.22
C ALA A 99 -3.00 -7.74 -14.44
N GLY A 100 -3.69 -8.38 -15.39
CA GLY A 100 -3.58 -9.81 -15.67
C GLY A 100 -4.07 -10.69 -14.52
N LEU A 101 -5.16 -10.27 -13.87
CA LEU A 101 -5.88 -11.03 -12.84
C LEU A 101 -7.34 -11.18 -13.23
N GLU A 102 -7.95 -12.31 -12.92
CA GLU A 102 -9.40 -12.42 -13.01
C GLU A 102 -10.05 -11.80 -11.76
N PRO A 103 -11.27 -11.23 -11.85
CA PRO A 103 -11.89 -10.49 -10.73
C PRO A 103 -12.07 -11.28 -9.44
N ASN A 104 -12.12 -12.62 -9.51
CA ASN A 104 -12.33 -13.56 -8.40
C ASN A 104 -11.02 -14.17 -7.86
N TYR A 105 -9.86 -13.56 -8.11
CA TYR A 105 -8.57 -14.05 -7.62
C TYR A 105 -8.54 -14.33 -6.10
N SER A 106 -7.73 -15.29 -5.66
CA SER A 106 -7.50 -15.57 -4.23
C SER A 106 -6.33 -14.78 -3.67
N ILE A 107 -6.41 -14.33 -2.41
CA ILE A 107 -5.28 -13.72 -1.70
C ILE A 107 -4.70 -14.77 -0.76
N TYR A 108 -3.46 -15.16 -0.99
CA TYR A 108 -2.78 -16.22 -0.25
C TYR A 108 -2.08 -15.68 1.00
N ASP A 109 -2.40 -16.28 2.14
CA ASP A 109 -1.74 -16.00 3.40
C ASP A 109 -0.34 -16.64 3.48
N ARG A 110 0.32 -16.52 4.63
CA ARG A 110 1.68 -17.05 4.79
C ARG A 110 1.75 -18.57 4.63
N ASP A 111 0.74 -19.30 5.09
CA ASP A 111 0.72 -20.75 5.05
C ASP A 111 0.40 -21.26 3.63
N ASP A 112 -0.48 -20.56 2.91
CA ASP A 112 -0.67 -20.75 1.47
C ASP A 112 0.64 -20.52 0.70
N GLN A 113 1.34 -19.40 0.96
CA GLN A 113 2.60 -19.07 0.31
C GLN A 113 3.67 -20.14 0.55
N ILE A 114 3.80 -20.65 1.79
CA ILE A 114 4.75 -21.73 2.11
C ILE A 114 4.41 -23.01 1.34
N ARG A 115 3.12 -23.35 1.20
CA ARG A 115 2.68 -24.51 0.41
C ARG A 115 3.04 -24.36 -1.06
N VAL A 116 2.76 -23.20 -1.66
CA VAL A 116 3.13 -22.92 -3.06
C VAL A 116 4.65 -22.94 -3.25
N MET A 117 5.42 -22.39 -2.30
CA MET A 117 6.87 -22.42 -2.38
C MET A 117 7.42 -23.85 -2.35
N LYS A 118 6.86 -24.74 -1.53
CA LYS A 118 7.24 -26.17 -1.54
C LYS A 118 6.92 -26.84 -2.88
N GLN A 119 5.76 -26.55 -3.46
CA GLN A 119 5.40 -27.04 -4.80
C GLN A 119 6.35 -26.51 -5.88
N ALA A 120 6.77 -25.25 -5.79
CA ALA A 120 7.74 -24.66 -6.71
C ALA A 120 9.09 -25.38 -6.63
N LEU A 121 9.58 -25.67 -5.41
CA LEU A 121 10.82 -26.40 -5.21
C LEU A 121 10.75 -27.83 -5.74
N GLU A 122 9.66 -28.54 -5.44
CA GLU A 122 9.43 -29.90 -5.92
C GLU A 122 9.43 -29.97 -7.46
N ALA A 123 8.74 -29.03 -8.11
CA ALA A 123 8.68 -28.94 -9.56
C ALA A 123 10.02 -28.55 -10.23
N LEU A 124 10.98 -28.03 -9.46
CA LEU A 124 12.35 -27.76 -9.90
C LEU A 124 13.33 -28.86 -9.45
N HIS A 125 12.83 -29.95 -8.86
CA HIS A 125 13.64 -31.02 -8.27
C HIS A 125 14.62 -30.53 -7.20
N LEU A 126 14.23 -29.49 -6.45
CA LEU A 126 15.01 -28.91 -5.35
C LEU A 126 14.48 -29.39 -4.00
N SER A 127 15.40 -29.66 -3.06
CA SER A 127 15.07 -30.10 -1.71
C SER A 127 14.65 -28.93 -0.82
N SER A 128 13.46 -29.02 -0.20
CA SER A 128 13.01 -28.02 0.80
C SER A 128 13.78 -28.09 2.12
N LYS A 129 14.64 -29.11 2.32
CA LYS A 129 15.55 -29.19 3.47
C LYS A 129 16.80 -28.33 3.25
N GLU A 130 17.27 -28.28 2.01
CA GLU A 130 18.42 -27.46 1.60
C GLU A 130 18.00 -26.02 1.30
N GLN A 131 16.79 -25.85 0.75
CA GLN A 131 16.21 -24.56 0.40
C GLN A 131 15.04 -24.24 1.34
N ASN A 132 15.28 -23.39 2.34
CA ASN A 132 14.26 -23.05 3.33
C ASN A 132 13.14 -22.19 2.70
N PRO A 133 11.88 -22.66 2.62
CA PRO A 133 10.79 -21.93 1.96
C PRO A 133 10.54 -20.55 2.57
N SER A 134 10.64 -20.42 3.89
CA SER A 134 10.38 -19.15 4.57
C SER A 134 11.43 -18.10 4.22
N GLN A 135 12.72 -18.49 4.14
CA GLN A 135 13.80 -17.60 3.75
C GLN A 135 13.72 -17.18 2.28
N LEU A 136 13.34 -18.11 1.39
CA LEU A 136 13.12 -17.82 -0.02
C LEU A 136 11.97 -16.82 -0.21
N LEU A 137 10.84 -17.03 0.47
CA LEU A 137 9.72 -16.10 0.44
C LEU A 137 10.11 -14.72 0.99
N SER A 138 10.93 -14.63 2.03
CA SER A 138 11.45 -13.34 2.52
C SER A 138 12.37 -12.64 1.51
N ALA A 139 13.10 -13.39 0.68
CA ALA A 139 13.91 -12.81 -0.39
C ALA A 139 13.02 -12.32 -1.55
N ILE A 140 12.01 -13.10 -1.93
CA ILE A 140 11.02 -12.72 -2.94
C ILE A 140 10.21 -11.50 -2.50
N SER A 141 9.75 -11.47 -1.25
CA SER A 141 9.02 -10.34 -0.68
C SER A 141 9.82 -9.04 -0.77
N ARG A 142 11.12 -9.08 -0.44
CA ARG A 142 12.02 -7.93 -0.64
C ARG A 142 12.09 -7.51 -2.10
N ALA A 143 12.24 -8.45 -3.03
CA ALA A 143 12.25 -8.13 -4.46
C ALA A 143 10.93 -7.47 -4.92
N LYS A 144 9.77 -8.00 -4.50
CA LYS A 144 8.46 -7.43 -4.84
C LYS A 144 8.25 -6.03 -4.25
N ASN A 145 8.69 -5.80 -3.03
CA ASN A 145 8.63 -4.48 -2.37
C ASN A 145 9.53 -3.42 -3.02
N GLU A 146 10.57 -3.85 -3.74
CA GLU A 146 11.41 -3.04 -4.63
C GLU A 146 10.89 -2.99 -6.09
N LEU A 147 9.62 -3.35 -6.28
CA LEU A 147 8.93 -3.41 -7.58
C LEU A 147 9.59 -4.32 -8.63
N GLN A 148 10.27 -5.38 -8.19
CA GLN A 148 10.88 -6.35 -9.09
C GLN A 148 9.94 -7.53 -9.31
N THR A 149 9.49 -7.67 -10.55
CA THR A 149 8.87 -8.92 -11.02
C THR A 149 9.92 -10.03 -11.11
N ALA A 150 9.48 -11.29 -11.14
CA ALA A 150 10.40 -12.42 -11.31
C ALA A 150 11.30 -12.27 -12.55
N ARG A 151 10.74 -11.77 -13.66
CA ARG A 151 11.50 -11.46 -14.89
C ARG A 151 12.52 -10.35 -14.70
N VAL A 152 12.16 -9.28 -14.00
CA VAL A 152 13.11 -8.17 -13.70
C VAL A 152 14.21 -8.65 -12.78
N PHE A 153 13.88 -9.43 -11.75
CA PHE A 153 14.84 -10.01 -10.84
C PHE A 153 15.83 -10.92 -11.58
N GLU A 154 15.33 -11.80 -12.45
CA GLU A 154 16.16 -12.66 -13.31
C GLU A 154 17.12 -11.86 -14.19
N SER A 155 16.66 -10.76 -14.81
CA SER A 155 17.51 -9.94 -15.67
C SER A 155 18.69 -9.26 -14.94
N LYS A 156 18.59 -9.12 -13.61
CA LYS A 156 19.62 -8.52 -12.74
C LYS A 156 20.46 -9.57 -12.00
N ALA A 157 20.17 -10.86 -12.17
CA ALA A 157 20.81 -11.93 -11.41
C ALA A 157 22.22 -12.24 -11.96
N GLU A 158 23.26 -11.79 -11.24
CA GLU A 158 24.66 -11.97 -11.68
C GLU A 158 25.30 -13.25 -11.12
N ASN A 159 25.14 -13.46 -9.80
CA ASN A 159 25.78 -14.58 -9.10
C ASN A 159 24.91 -15.85 -9.11
N HIS A 160 25.52 -17.00 -8.77
CA HIS A 160 24.84 -18.29 -8.79
C HIS A 160 23.61 -18.34 -7.85
N ARG A 161 23.68 -17.65 -6.69
CA ARG A 161 22.60 -17.63 -5.71
C ARG A 161 21.38 -16.88 -6.25
N ASP A 162 21.58 -15.73 -6.86
CA ASP A 162 20.50 -14.92 -7.43
C ASP A 162 19.88 -15.61 -8.65
N LYS A 163 20.70 -16.28 -9.47
CA LYS A 163 20.18 -17.10 -10.58
C LYS A 163 19.29 -18.22 -10.08
N MET A 164 19.72 -18.95 -9.04
CA MET A 164 18.89 -19.98 -8.40
C MET A 164 17.58 -19.40 -7.85
N LEU A 165 17.66 -18.28 -7.12
CA LEU A 165 16.47 -17.61 -6.58
C LEU A 165 15.53 -17.13 -7.68
N SER A 166 16.05 -16.62 -8.80
CA SER A 166 15.24 -16.17 -9.93
C SER A 166 14.44 -17.31 -10.56
N MET A 167 15.04 -18.49 -10.71
CA MET A 167 14.37 -19.69 -11.20
C MET A 167 13.25 -20.13 -10.26
N ILE A 168 13.51 -20.13 -8.95
CA ILE A 168 12.51 -20.43 -7.91
C ILE A 168 11.38 -19.39 -7.93
N PHE A 169 11.71 -18.10 -8.02
CA PHE A 169 10.74 -17.02 -8.03
C PHE A 169 9.84 -17.10 -9.28
N ASN A 170 10.40 -17.33 -10.46
CA ASN A 170 9.63 -17.54 -11.69
C ASN A 170 8.65 -18.71 -11.53
N LYS A 171 9.11 -19.84 -10.97
CA LYS A 171 8.23 -21.00 -10.76
C LYS A 171 7.13 -20.72 -9.72
N TYR A 172 7.48 -20.08 -8.61
CA TYR A 172 6.55 -19.65 -7.57
C TYR A 172 5.45 -18.74 -8.15
N GLN A 173 5.83 -17.72 -8.91
CA GLN A 173 4.88 -16.77 -9.50
C GLN A 173 4.02 -17.42 -10.58
N ALA A 174 4.57 -18.37 -11.36
CA ALA A 174 3.81 -19.14 -12.33
C ALA A 174 2.72 -19.99 -11.67
N ILE A 175 3.01 -20.63 -10.54
CA ILE A 175 2.00 -21.41 -9.79
C ILE A 175 0.92 -20.50 -9.22
N LEU A 176 1.28 -19.36 -8.61
CA LEU A 176 0.29 -18.38 -8.14
C LEU A 176 -0.64 -17.93 -9.27
N THR A 177 -0.05 -17.58 -10.42
CA THR A 177 -0.81 -17.12 -11.60
C THR A 177 -1.73 -18.22 -12.13
N GLY A 178 -1.26 -19.46 -12.22
CA GLY A 178 -2.07 -20.60 -12.66
C GLY A 178 -3.25 -20.92 -11.73
N ASN A 179 -3.13 -20.57 -10.44
CA ASN A 179 -4.20 -20.70 -9.47
C ASN A 179 -5.12 -19.47 -9.39
N ASN A 180 -4.93 -18.47 -10.27
CA ASN A 180 -5.56 -17.16 -10.18
C ASN A 180 -5.44 -16.59 -8.75
N ALA A 181 -4.23 -16.65 -8.20
CA ALA A 181 -3.91 -16.25 -6.84
C ALA A 181 -2.81 -15.19 -6.83
N VAL A 182 -2.82 -14.37 -5.78
CA VAL A 182 -1.80 -13.37 -5.47
C VAL A 182 -1.44 -13.48 -4.00
N ASP A 183 -0.19 -13.18 -3.65
CA ASP A 183 0.16 -12.92 -2.26
C ASP A 183 -0.03 -11.44 -1.89
N PHE A 184 0.30 -11.07 -0.65
CA PHE A 184 0.16 -9.69 -0.18
C PHE A 184 1.06 -8.72 -0.95
N ASP A 185 2.30 -9.11 -1.27
CA ASP A 185 3.25 -8.24 -1.98
C ASP A 185 2.86 -8.06 -3.45
N ASP A 186 2.23 -9.08 -4.06
CA ASP A 186 1.66 -9.00 -5.41
C ASP A 186 0.58 -7.93 -5.54
N LEU A 187 -0.21 -7.69 -4.48
CA LEU A 187 -1.21 -6.61 -4.50
C LEU A 187 -0.55 -5.26 -4.73
N LEU A 188 0.57 -4.99 -4.04
CA LEU A 188 1.31 -3.74 -4.19
C LEU A 188 2.02 -3.68 -5.54
N LEU A 189 2.76 -4.74 -5.88
CA LEU A 189 3.55 -4.82 -7.12
C LEU A 189 2.67 -4.65 -8.36
N LYS A 190 1.57 -5.40 -8.45
CA LYS A 190 0.67 -5.35 -9.61
C LYS A 190 -0.03 -4.01 -9.72
N MET A 191 -0.48 -3.44 -8.61
CA MET A 191 -1.12 -2.13 -8.62
C MET A 191 -0.13 -1.02 -9.02
N ALA A 192 1.10 -1.05 -8.51
CA ALA A 192 2.13 -0.07 -8.86
C ALA A 192 2.51 -0.15 -10.35
N ILE A 193 2.69 -1.36 -10.89
CA ILE A 193 2.92 -1.57 -12.33
C ILE A 193 1.73 -1.08 -13.14
N LEU A 194 0.50 -1.37 -12.71
CA LEU A 194 -0.70 -0.92 -13.40
C LEU A 194 -0.76 0.61 -13.47
N LEU A 195 -0.51 1.33 -12.38
CA LEU A 195 -0.51 2.80 -12.39
C LEU A 195 0.59 3.40 -13.27
N ARG A 196 1.76 2.75 -13.34
CA ARG A 196 2.85 3.16 -14.22
C ARG A 196 2.49 2.97 -15.69
N ASP A 197 1.93 1.82 -16.04
CA ASP A 197 1.72 1.41 -17.44
C ASP A 197 0.36 1.85 -17.99
N ARG A 198 -0.58 2.27 -17.12
CA ARG A 198 -1.94 2.73 -17.47
C ARG A 198 -2.23 4.13 -16.92
N PRO A 199 -1.77 5.18 -17.62
CA PRO A 199 -2.03 6.58 -17.23
C PRO A 199 -3.52 6.91 -17.11
N ASP A 200 -4.39 6.23 -17.87
CA ASP A 200 -5.84 6.37 -17.78
C ASP A 200 -6.38 5.95 -16.40
N VAL A 201 -5.94 4.81 -15.88
CA VAL A 201 -6.30 4.34 -14.53
C VAL A 201 -5.73 5.26 -13.46
N GLN A 202 -4.47 5.68 -13.62
CA GLN A 202 -3.81 6.59 -12.68
C GLN A 202 -4.51 7.96 -12.60
N GLN A 203 -4.90 8.55 -13.74
CA GLN A 203 -5.64 9.81 -13.78
C GLN A 203 -7.03 9.65 -13.16
N GLU A 204 -7.73 8.55 -13.45
CA GLU A 204 -9.03 8.30 -12.83
C GLU A 204 -8.92 8.27 -11.29
N LEU A 205 -7.93 7.56 -10.76
CA LEU A 205 -7.72 7.49 -9.32
C LEU A 205 -7.25 8.82 -8.72
N SER A 206 -6.44 9.60 -9.44
CA SER A 206 -5.99 10.91 -8.97
C SER A 206 -7.13 11.90 -8.88
N ARG A 207 -8.02 11.92 -9.89
CA ARG A 207 -9.26 12.71 -9.86
C ARG A 207 -10.22 12.25 -8.79
N GLN A 208 -10.29 10.93 -8.55
CA GLN A 208 -11.11 10.39 -7.48
C GLN A 208 -10.55 10.81 -6.12
N TYR A 209 -9.26 10.65 -5.86
CA TYR A 209 -8.62 10.88 -4.56
C TYR A 209 -7.79 12.16 -4.57
N ARG A 210 -8.47 13.30 -4.54
CA ARG A 210 -7.85 14.62 -4.54
C ARG A 210 -6.92 14.87 -3.35
N TYR A 211 -7.17 14.24 -2.20
CA TYR A 211 -6.34 14.37 -1.00
C TYR A 211 -5.91 12.99 -0.51
N VAL A 212 -4.59 12.75 -0.46
CA VAL A 212 -4.00 11.50 0.02
C VAL A 212 -3.28 11.76 1.34
N LEU A 213 -3.67 11.02 2.38
CA LEU A 213 -3.11 11.09 3.71
C LEU A 213 -2.49 9.74 4.07
N VAL A 214 -1.25 9.72 4.55
CA VAL A 214 -0.57 8.49 4.98
C VAL A 214 -0.05 8.66 6.40
N ASP A 215 -0.50 7.79 7.31
CA ASP A 215 0.00 7.70 8.69
C ASP A 215 1.10 6.64 8.82
N GLU A 216 1.98 6.82 9.80
CA GLU A 216 3.19 6.00 10.05
C GLU A 216 4.10 5.82 8.82
N TYR A 217 4.37 6.93 8.13
CA TYR A 217 5.09 6.94 6.85
C TYR A 217 6.51 6.35 6.92
N GLN A 218 7.14 6.32 8.09
CA GLN A 218 8.46 5.70 8.30
C GLN A 218 8.46 4.20 7.99
N ASP A 219 7.31 3.53 8.10
CA ASP A 219 7.18 2.09 7.79
C ASP A 219 6.96 1.83 6.29
N THR A 220 6.93 2.86 5.43
CA THR A 220 6.62 2.70 4.00
C THR A 220 7.79 2.11 3.21
N ASN A 221 7.48 1.13 2.36
CA ASN A 221 8.45 0.62 1.37
C ASN A 221 8.35 1.35 0.03
N HIS A 222 9.27 1.03 -0.89
CA HIS A 222 9.32 1.68 -2.21
C HIS A 222 8.03 1.54 -3.02
N ALA A 223 7.41 0.36 -3.02
CA ALA A 223 6.14 0.12 -3.70
C ALA A 223 5.00 0.99 -3.12
N GLN A 224 4.88 1.07 -1.81
CA GLN A 224 3.87 1.88 -1.12
C GLN A 224 4.05 3.37 -1.36
N TYR A 225 5.31 3.85 -1.33
CA TYR A 225 5.65 5.21 -1.71
C TYR A 225 5.16 5.54 -3.12
N LEU A 226 5.51 4.71 -4.11
CA LEU A 226 5.12 4.96 -5.50
C LEU A 226 3.62 4.89 -5.71
N LEU A 227 2.90 4.03 -4.98
CA LEU A 227 1.43 4.00 -5.00
C LEU A 227 0.82 5.31 -4.49
N ALA A 228 1.23 5.77 -3.29
CA ALA A 228 0.73 7.02 -2.72
C ALA A 228 1.06 8.22 -3.62
N HIS A 229 2.29 8.29 -4.11
CA HIS A 229 2.75 9.35 -5.00
C HIS A 229 1.99 9.35 -6.34
N SER A 230 1.79 8.18 -6.96
CA SER A 230 1.08 8.07 -8.24
C SER A 230 -0.38 8.50 -8.12
N ILE A 231 -1.05 8.17 -7.01
CA ILE A 231 -2.44 8.60 -6.77
C ILE A 231 -2.51 10.11 -6.50
N ALA A 232 -1.52 10.69 -5.84
CA ALA A 232 -1.50 12.12 -5.54
C ALA A 232 -0.99 13.01 -6.69
N LEU A 233 -0.50 12.41 -7.80
CA LEU A 233 0.32 13.08 -8.80
C LEU A 233 -0.35 14.31 -9.45
N GLU A 234 -1.66 14.22 -9.77
CA GLU A 234 -2.38 15.30 -10.47
C GLU A 234 -2.53 16.57 -9.62
N HIS A 235 -2.72 16.41 -8.31
CA HIS A 235 -3.03 17.52 -7.40
C HIS A 235 -1.87 17.91 -6.48
N GLY A 236 -0.89 17.01 -6.27
CA GLY A 236 0.22 17.22 -5.34
C GLY A 236 -0.17 17.22 -3.86
N ASN A 237 -1.42 16.87 -3.54
CA ASN A 237 -2.00 16.92 -2.20
C ASN A 237 -1.70 15.64 -1.40
N LEU A 238 -0.42 15.36 -1.20
CA LEU A 238 0.07 14.25 -0.38
C LEU A 238 0.49 14.76 1.00
N CYS A 239 -0.22 14.32 2.03
CA CYS A 239 0.09 14.59 3.44
C CYS A 239 0.60 13.30 4.09
N VAL A 240 1.79 13.34 4.69
CA VAL A 240 2.36 12.17 5.38
C VAL A 240 2.76 12.53 6.81
N THR A 241 2.47 11.66 7.77
CA THR A 241 2.92 11.75 9.16
C THR A 241 3.89 10.62 9.46
N GLY A 242 4.99 10.92 10.15
CA GLY A 242 5.95 9.88 10.55
C GLY A 242 6.83 10.26 11.73
N ASP A 243 7.41 9.25 12.37
CA ASP A 243 8.45 9.40 13.38
C ASP A 243 9.83 9.23 12.72
N PRO A 244 10.76 10.20 12.79
CA PRO A 244 12.12 9.99 12.31
C PRO A 244 12.95 9.05 13.21
N ASP A 245 12.52 8.84 14.46
CA ASP A 245 13.24 8.02 15.44
C ASP A 245 12.74 6.55 15.50
N GLN A 246 11.73 6.18 14.69
CA GLN A 246 11.25 4.80 14.50
C GLN A 246 11.58 4.31 13.09
#